data_AF-A0A535WX31-F1
#
_entry.id   AF-A0A535WX31-F1
#
_cell.length_a   1.000
_cell.length_b   1.000
_cell.length_c   1.000
_cell.angle_alpha   90.00
_cell.angle_beta   90.00
_cell.angle_gamma   90.00
#
_symmetry.space_group_name_H-M   'P 1'
#
loop_
_entity.id
_entity.type
_entity.pdbx_description
1 polymer ?
#
loop_
_entity_poly.entity_id
_entity_poly.type
_entity_poly.pdbx_seq_one_letter_code
_entity_poly.pdbx_strand_id
1 'polypeptide(L)'
;MITLIAGGGLSAIALLAGLLVSVNNALQYAVGSVRPEEFRTNELVGIPLTIAGAVGLLYLWPPVQRAVARVIPVRPGSPVMYLTVVLGLLLVSQQVGAQVQSGPPLTFGYLLAQDVPLLILCFVGVGIFVRRSPRSATERLGLVSPHRKRWWLVAVLGIGVFIAVAFAIEAVANVVSPSQQKQVTDVTTVLFSHFNNPAAIIFLGVLAAVVEETLFRGALLPRFGIVISSVLFAALHTQYALSFA
;
A
#
# COMPACT_ATOMS: atom_id res chain seq x y z
N MET A 1 -11.25 20.65 -11.85
CA MET A 1 -10.94 20.25 -13.24
C MET A 1 -9.62 19.49 -13.32
N ILE A 2 -8.48 20.09 -12.91
CA ILE A 2 -7.14 19.46 -12.95
C ILE A 2 -7.11 18.07 -12.30
N THR A 3 -7.67 17.91 -11.09
CA THR A 3 -7.69 16.62 -10.38
C THR A 3 -8.46 15.51 -11.12
N LEU A 4 -9.52 15.86 -11.85
CA LEU A 4 -10.29 14.91 -12.65
C LEU A 4 -9.53 14.51 -13.90
N ILE A 5 -8.86 15.47 -14.56
CA ILE A 5 -7.98 15.22 -15.71
C ILE A 5 -6.82 14.32 -15.29
N ALA A 6 -6.18 14.62 -14.15
CA ALA A 6 -5.09 13.80 -13.62
C ALA A 6 -5.56 12.38 -13.30
N GLY A 7 -6.66 12.21 -12.54
CA GLY A 7 -7.16 10.88 -12.20
C GLY A 7 -7.68 10.10 -13.42
N GLY A 8 -8.32 10.77 -14.38
CA GLY A 8 -8.76 10.17 -15.64
C GLY A 8 -7.58 9.76 -16.51
N GLY A 9 -6.56 10.62 -16.62
CA GLY A 9 -5.31 10.34 -17.31
C GLY A 9 -4.56 9.15 -16.71
N LEU A 10 -4.40 9.11 -15.38
CA LEU A 10 -3.80 7.97 -14.67
C LEU A 10 -4.57 6.67 -14.93
N SER A 11 -5.91 6.72 -14.89
CA SER A 11 -6.74 5.53 -15.15
C SER A 11 -6.63 5.06 -16.61
N ALA A 12 -6.59 5.99 -17.57
CA ALA A 12 -6.41 5.68 -18.99
C ALA A 12 -5.01 5.10 -19.27
N ILE A 13 -3.96 5.68 -18.70
CA ILE A 13 -2.59 5.17 -18.81
C ILE A 13 -2.51 3.77 -18.23
N ALA A 14 -3.06 3.55 -17.02
CA ALA A 14 -3.09 2.22 -16.40
C ALA A 14 -3.84 1.21 -17.26
N LEU A 15 -5.02 1.57 -17.80
CA LEU A 15 -5.77 0.69 -18.69
C LEU A 15 -4.95 0.29 -19.92
N LEU A 16 -4.37 1.27 -20.61
CA LEU A 16 -3.59 1.04 -21.83
C LEU A 16 -2.32 0.25 -21.54
N ALA A 17 -1.60 0.58 -20.46
CA ALA A 17 -0.38 -0.13 -20.06
C ALA A 17 -0.69 -1.57 -19.67
N GLY A 18 -1.73 -1.81 -18.87
CA GLY A 18 -2.15 -3.16 -18.49
C GLY A 18 -2.54 -4.00 -19.72
N LEU A 19 -3.33 -3.43 -20.63
CA LEU A 19 -3.70 -4.11 -21.88
C LEU A 19 -2.48 -4.41 -22.74
N LEU A 20 -1.54 -3.47 -22.87
CA LEU A 20 -0.31 -3.68 -23.61
C LEU A 20 0.51 -4.83 -23.02
N VAL A 21 0.66 -4.86 -21.69
CA VAL A 21 1.37 -5.95 -20.99
C VAL A 21 0.69 -7.29 -21.24
N SER A 22 -0.62 -7.41 -21.01
CA SER A 22 -1.35 -8.66 -21.19
C SER A 22 -1.38 -9.14 -22.64
N VAL A 23 -1.59 -8.24 -23.61
CA VAL A 23 -1.58 -8.59 -25.04
C VAL A 23 -0.18 -9.04 -25.48
N ASN A 24 0.86 -8.30 -25.09
CA ASN A 24 2.24 -8.68 -25.41
C ASN A 24 2.58 -10.05 -24.81
N ASN A 25 2.22 -10.29 -23.55
CA ASN A 25 2.47 -11.56 -22.87
C ASN A 25 1.71 -12.73 -23.53
N ALA A 26 0.45 -12.50 -23.95
CA ALA A 26 -0.34 -13.50 -24.69
C ALA A 26 0.26 -13.82 -26.07
N LEU A 27 0.75 -12.81 -26.81
CA LEU A 27 1.42 -13.01 -28.09
C LEU A 27 2.71 -13.82 -27.93
N GLN A 28 3.52 -13.49 -26.92
CA GLN A 28 4.76 -14.23 -26.62
C GLN A 28 4.47 -15.68 -26.23
N TYR A 29 3.45 -15.92 -25.41
CA TYR A 29 3.01 -17.28 -25.08
C TYR A 29 2.54 -18.05 -26.32
N ALA A 30 1.78 -17.42 -27.22
CA ALA A 30 1.28 -18.06 -28.44
C ALA A 30 2.41 -18.47 -29.42
N VAL A 31 3.52 -17.72 -29.45
CA VAL A 31 4.71 -18.04 -30.26
C VAL A 31 5.66 -19.00 -29.51
N GLY A 32 5.32 -19.41 -28.29
CA GLY A 32 6.10 -20.36 -27.49
C GLY A 32 7.38 -19.77 -26.88
N SER A 33 7.49 -18.43 -26.82
CA SER A 33 8.67 -17.75 -26.26
C SER A 33 8.66 -17.66 -24.73
N VAL A 34 7.49 -17.87 -24.10
CA VAL A 34 7.29 -17.75 -22.64
C VAL A 34 6.68 -19.03 -22.10
N ARG A 35 7.16 -19.49 -20.93
CA ARG A 35 6.64 -20.69 -20.26
C ARG A 35 5.27 -20.41 -19.61
N PRO A 36 4.42 -21.43 -19.39
CA PRO A 36 3.12 -21.25 -18.73
C PRO A 36 3.19 -20.59 -17.34
N GLU A 37 4.26 -20.84 -16.58
CA GLU A 37 4.48 -20.23 -15.26
C GLU A 37 4.78 -18.73 -15.37
N GLU A 38 5.70 -18.37 -16.26
CA GLU A 38 6.08 -16.99 -16.52
C GLU A 38 4.91 -16.18 -17.12
N PHE A 39 4.12 -16.80 -18.00
CA PHE A 39 2.88 -16.21 -18.50
C PHE A 39 1.94 -15.83 -17.35
N ARG A 40 1.68 -16.76 -16.41
CA ARG A 40 0.81 -16.50 -15.25
C ARG A 40 1.34 -15.38 -14.38
N THR A 41 2.65 -15.38 -14.08
CA THR A 41 3.28 -14.32 -13.27
C THR A 41 3.16 -12.94 -13.91
N ASN A 42 3.38 -12.85 -15.23
CA ASN A 42 3.23 -11.59 -15.95
C ASN A 42 1.77 -11.08 -15.95
N GLU A 43 0.79 -11.98 -16.04
CA GLU A 43 -0.62 -11.61 -15.97
C GLU A 43 -1.06 -11.10 -14.59
N LEU A 44 -0.34 -11.45 -13.51
CA LEU A 44 -0.57 -10.85 -12.18
C LEU A 44 -0.24 -9.35 -12.14
N VAL A 45 0.44 -8.82 -13.15
CA VAL A 45 0.67 -7.39 -13.32
C VAL A 45 -0.30 -6.80 -14.33
N GLY A 46 -0.42 -7.41 -15.51
CA GLY A 46 -1.24 -6.89 -16.62
C GLY A 46 -2.72 -6.78 -16.27
N ILE A 47 -3.33 -7.89 -15.81
CA ILE A 47 -4.78 -7.95 -15.56
C ILE A 47 -5.22 -7.00 -14.46
N PRO A 48 -4.60 -6.97 -13.25
CA PRO A 48 -5.03 -6.06 -12.20
C PRO A 48 -4.90 -4.59 -12.62
N LEU A 49 -3.86 -4.25 -13.40
CA LEU A 49 -3.65 -2.88 -13.88
C LEU A 49 -4.71 -2.45 -14.90
N THR A 50 -5.06 -3.35 -15.82
CA THR A 50 -6.19 -3.16 -16.75
C THR A 50 -7.50 -2.95 -15.98
N ILE A 51 -7.79 -3.81 -15.00
CA ILE A 51 -9.02 -3.71 -14.19
C ILE A 51 -9.03 -2.39 -13.41
N ALA A 52 -7.94 -2.02 -12.74
CA ALA A 52 -7.85 -0.78 -11.98
C ALA A 52 -8.06 0.45 -12.89
N GLY A 53 -7.44 0.46 -14.08
CA GLY A 53 -7.65 1.52 -15.07
C GLY A 53 -9.09 1.60 -15.58
N ALA A 54 -9.68 0.47 -15.94
CA ALA A 54 -11.08 0.40 -16.40
C ALA A 54 -12.06 0.86 -15.32
N VAL A 55 -11.93 0.34 -14.09
CA VAL A 55 -12.78 0.72 -12.95
C VAL A 55 -12.57 2.18 -12.58
N GLY A 56 -11.34 2.70 -12.65
CA GLY A 56 -11.03 4.12 -12.44
C GLY A 56 -11.76 5.01 -13.44
N LEU A 57 -11.74 4.68 -14.73
CA LEU A 57 -12.49 5.40 -15.77
C LEU A 57 -14.00 5.28 -15.58
N LEU A 58 -14.52 4.10 -15.24
CA LEU A 58 -15.95 3.91 -14.91
C LEU A 58 -16.37 4.77 -13.73
N TYR A 59 -15.52 4.90 -12.72
CA TYR A 59 -15.77 5.73 -11.54
C TYR A 59 -15.80 7.23 -11.85
N LEU A 60 -15.36 7.67 -13.04
CA LEU A 60 -15.53 9.05 -13.49
C LEU A 60 -17.01 9.40 -13.70
N TRP A 61 -17.85 8.40 -13.98
CA TRP A 61 -19.26 8.61 -14.28
C TRP A 61 -20.08 8.88 -13.00
N PRO A 62 -20.80 10.02 -12.87
CA PRO A 62 -21.53 10.35 -11.64
C PRO A 62 -22.57 9.34 -11.15
N PRO A 63 -23.27 8.57 -12.01
CA PRO A 63 -24.13 7.47 -11.56
C PRO A 63 -23.35 6.37 -10.82
N VAL A 64 -22.15 6.02 -11.29
CA VAL A 64 -21.29 5.01 -10.64
C VAL A 64 -20.84 5.51 -9.27
N GLN A 65 -20.40 6.77 -9.16
CA GLN A 65 -20.03 7.36 -7.87
C GLN A 65 -21.20 7.34 -6.87
N ARG A 66 -22.41 7.68 -7.33
CA ARG A 66 -23.62 7.64 -6.50
C ARG A 66 -23.99 6.21 -6.08
N ALA A 67 -23.78 5.22 -6.93
CA ALA A 67 -24.01 3.82 -6.59
C ALA A 67 -23.02 3.33 -5.52
N VAL A 68 -21.72 3.61 -5.71
CA VAL A 68 -20.66 3.25 -4.74
C VAL A 68 -20.90 3.94 -3.39
N ALA A 69 -21.34 5.20 -3.40
CA ALA A 69 -21.65 5.95 -2.19
C ALA A 69 -22.79 5.37 -1.33
N ARG A 70 -23.55 4.40 -1.85
CA ARG A 70 -24.57 3.68 -1.06
C ARG A 70 -23.96 2.63 -0.12
N VAL A 71 -22.79 2.11 -0.48
CA VAL A 71 -22.12 1.02 0.24
C VAL A 71 -20.91 1.54 1.03
N ILE A 72 -20.26 2.57 0.49
CA ILE A 72 -18.99 3.08 0.96
C ILE A 72 -19.14 4.58 1.28
N PRO A 73 -18.50 5.12 2.34
CA PRO A 73 -18.54 6.54 2.69
C PRO A 73 -17.74 7.46 1.73
N VAL A 74 -17.86 7.28 0.41
CA VAL A 74 -17.32 8.21 -0.59
C VAL A 74 -18.26 9.38 -0.83
N ARG A 75 -17.70 10.55 -1.16
CA ARG A 75 -18.47 11.74 -1.54
C ARG A 75 -18.55 11.85 -3.08
N PRO A 76 -19.72 11.58 -3.71
CA PRO A 76 -19.89 11.76 -5.14
C PRO A 76 -19.61 13.20 -5.57
N GLY A 77 -19.04 13.37 -6.76
CA GLY A 77 -18.71 14.67 -7.35
C GLY A 77 -17.48 15.35 -6.73
N SER A 78 -16.82 14.76 -5.72
CA SER A 78 -15.58 15.31 -5.17
C SER A 78 -14.37 14.90 -6.01
N PRO A 79 -13.65 15.85 -6.65
CA PRO A 79 -12.48 15.53 -7.45
C PRO A 79 -11.37 14.86 -6.64
N VAL A 80 -11.21 15.28 -5.38
CA VAL A 80 -10.21 14.71 -4.47
C VAL A 80 -10.56 13.25 -4.15
N MET A 81 -11.82 12.95 -3.82
CA MET A 81 -12.24 11.57 -3.59
C MET A 81 -12.07 10.70 -4.83
N TYR A 82 -12.35 11.25 -6.02
CA TYR A 82 -12.09 10.57 -7.27
C TYR A 82 -10.61 10.18 -7.42
N LEU A 83 -9.70 11.14 -7.27
CA LEU A 83 -8.27 10.85 -7.34
C LEU A 83 -7.84 9.85 -6.26
N THR A 84 -8.33 9.96 -5.03
CA THR A 84 -7.97 9.02 -3.97
C THR A 84 -8.47 7.60 -4.25
N VAL A 85 -9.65 7.43 -4.84
CA VAL A 85 -10.15 6.11 -5.28
C VAL A 85 -9.27 5.55 -6.39
N VAL A 86 -8.92 6.37 -7.41
CA VAL A 86 -8.01 5.93 -8.49
C VAL A 86 -6.66 5.50 -7.94
N LEU A 87 -6.04 6.31 -7.07
CA LEU A 87 -4.75 5.96 -6.45
C LEU A 87 -4.86 4.69 -5.60
N GLY A 88 -5.96 4.51 -4.86
CA GLY A 88 -6.22 3.28 -4.10
C GLY A 88 -6.36 2.04 -4.99
N LEU A 89 -7.06 2.15 -6.13
CA LEU A 89 -7.19 1.06 -7.10
C LEU A 89 -5.85 0.70 -7.73
N LEU A 90 -5.05 1.70 -8.11
CA LEU A 90 -3.71 1.49 -8.67
C LEU A 90 -2.77 0.88 -7.63
N LEU A 91 -2.86 1.31 -6.37
CA LEU A 91 -2.11 0.71 -5.28
C LEU A 91 -2.45 -0.77 -5.15
N VAL A 92 -3.73 -1.12 -5.02
CA VAL A 92 -4.16 -2.52 -4.91
C VAL A 92 -3.69 -3.33 -6.12
N SER A 93 -3.86 -2.80 -7.33
CA SER A 93 -3.37 -3.46 -8.56
C SER A 93 -1.88 -3.76 -8.50
N GLN A 94 -1.06 -2.82 -8.05
CA GLN A 94 0.39 -2.99 -7.96
C GLN A 94 0.78 -4.04 -6.91
N GLN A 95 -0.05 -4.26 -5.91
CA GLN A 95 0.21 -5.20 -4.82
C GLN A 95 -0.26 -6.64 -5.10
N VAL A 96 -1.20 -6.85 -6.04
CA VAL A 96 -1.69 -8.20 -6.39
C VAL A 96 -0.57 -9.12 -6.93
N GLY A 97 0.32 -8.56 -7.76
CA GLY A 97 1.46 -9.29 -8.33
C GLY A 97 2.79 -9.02 -7.61
N ALA A 98 2.77 -8.30 -6.49
CA ALA A 98 4.00 -7.94 -5.79
C ALA A 98 4.62 -9.19 -5.15
N GLN A 99 5.91 -9.40 -5.44
CA GLN A 99 6.70 -10.48 -4.87
C GLN A 99 7.87 -9.88 -4.10
N VAL A 100 8.32 -10.58 -3.06
CA VAL A 100 9.58 -10.24 -2.39
C VAL A 100 10.72 -10.50 -3.37
N GLN A 101 11.37 -9.42 -3.82
CA GLN A 101 12.47 -9.49 -4.79
C GLN A 101 13.80 -9.29 -4.09
N SER A 102 14.78 -10.11 -4.46
CA SER A 102 16.17 -9.90 -4.06
C SER A 102 16.67 -8.56 -4.60
N GLY A 103 17.40 -7.83 -3.76
CA GLY A 103 17.98 -6.55 -4.14
C GLY A 103 19.22 -6.24 -3.31
N PRO A 104 19.94 -5.16 -3.64
CA PRO A 104 21.01 -4.68 -2.78
C PRO A 104 20.47 -4.33 -1.40
N PRO A 105 21.31 -4.39 -0.35
CA PRO A 105 20.93 -3.94 0.98
C PRO A 105 20.32 -2.54 0.95
N LEU A 106 19.19 -2.37 1.64
CA LEU A 106 18.52 -1.10 1.78
C LEU A 106 19.42 -0.12 2.53
N THR A 107 19.28 1.15 2.20
CA THR A 107 19.98 2.24 2.88
C THR A 107 18.96 3.14 3.57
N PHE A 108 19.41 3.85 4.61
CA PHE A 108 18.59 4.87 5.27
C PHE A 108 18.05 5.90 4.26
N GLY A 109 18.89 6.33 3.31
CA GLY A 109 18.50 7.28 2.28
C GLY A 109 17.39 6.74 1.37
N TYR A 110 17.45 5.46 1.00
CA TYR A 110 16.41 4.82 0.20
C TYR A 110 15.07 4.76 0.94
N LEU A 111 15.08 4.31 2.21
CA LEU A 111 13.86 4.26 3.02
C LEU A 111 13.23 5.64 3.20
N LEU A 112 14.04 6.65 3.53
CA LEU A 112 13.55 8.03 3.66
C LEU A 112 13.00 8.58 2.34
N ALA A 113 13.66 8.30 1.22
CA ALA A 113 13.21 8.73 -0.10
C ALA A 113 11.87 8.09 -0.49
N GLN A 114 11.54 6.90 0.02
CA GLN A 114 10.26 6.24 -0.19
C GLN A 114 9.17 6.75 0.77
N ASP A 115 9.49 6.86 2.06
CA ASP A 115 8.51 7.08 3.12
C ASP A 115 8.17 8.56 3.34
N VAL A 116 9.14 9.47 3.17
CA VAL A 116 8.93 10.91 3.36
C VAL A 116 7.94 11.49 2.34
N PRO A 117 7.99 11.17 1.04
CA PRO A 117 6.99 11.63 0.09
C PRO A 117 5.56 11.17 0.44
N LEU A 118 5.42 9.94 0.95
CA LEU A 118 4.12 9.42 1.39
C LEU A 118 3.59 10.18 2.60
N LEU A 119 4.48 10.48 3.56
CA LEU A 119 4.16 11.32 4.71
C LEU A 119 3.71 12.73 4.28
N ILE A 120 4.46 13.37 3.37
CA ILE A 120 4.10 14.68 2.80
C ILE A 120 2.72 14.62 2.13
N LEU A 121 2.45 13.56 1.36
CA LEU A 121 1.17 13.37 0.71
C LEU A 121 0.01 13.28 1.71
N CYS A 122 0.22 12.73 2.91
CA CYS A 122 -0.79 12.73 3.97
C CYS A 122 -1.14 14.16 4.42
N PHE A 123 -0.13 15.01 4.65
CA PHE A 123 -0.32 16.42 5.01
C PHE A 123 -1.04 17.21 3.92
N VAL A 124 -0.63 17.02 2.66
CA VAL A 124 -1.29 17.62 1.50
C VAL A 124 -2.73 17.11 1.37
N GLY A 125 -2.95 15.81 1.57
CA GLY A 125 -4.26 15.17 1.52
C GLY A 125 -5.24 15.74 2.55
N VAL A 126 -4.77 16.04 3.77
CA VAL A 126 -5.59 16.73 4.80
C VAL A 126 -5.67 18.25 4.60
N GLY A 127 -4.94 18.79 3.63
CA GLY A 127 -5.05 20.15 3.12
C GLY A 127 -4.26 21.17 3.94
N ILE A 128 -3.05 20.80 4.37
CA ILE A 128 -2.08 21.74 4.94
C ILE A 128 -1.90 22.94 3.99
N PHE A 129 -1.82 24.15 4.55
CA PHE A 129 -1.68 25.44 3.85
C PHE A 129 -2.84 25.86 2.92
N VAL A 130 -3.80 24.98 2.63
CA VAL A 130 -4.98 25.31 1.83
C VAL A 130 -6.19 25.58 2.73
N ARG A 131 -6.44 24.68 3.68
CA ARG A 131 -7.61 24.72 4.58
C ARG A 131 -7.28 24.51 6.05
N ARG A 132 -6.02 24.16 6.36
CA ARG A 132 -5.51 23.90 7.71
C ARG A 132 -4.14 24.53 7.87
N SER A 133 -3.89 25.13 9.04
CA SER A 133 -2.54 25.47 9.48
C SER A 133 -1.74 24.18 9.75
N PRO A 134 -0.39 24.25 9.82
CA PRO A 134 0.45 23.09 10.14
C PRO A 134 0.02 22.38 11.43
N ARG A 135 -0.28 23.14 12.49
CA ARG A 135 -0.76 22.60 13.76
C ARG A 135 -2.11 21.88 13.63
N SER A 136 -3.06 22.46 12.90
CA SER A 136 -4.36 21.80 12.69
C SER A 136 -4.22 20.54 11.81
N ALA A 137 -3.23 20.51 10.90
CA ALA A 137 -2.94 19.33 10.09
C ALA A 137 -2.32 18.20 10.93
N THR A 138 -1.36 18.49 11.82
CA THR A 138 -0.77 17.48 12.73
C THR A 138 -1.81 16.92 13.70
N GLU A 139 -2.64 17.78 14.30
CA GLU A 139 -3.75 17.35 15.16
C GLU A 139 -4.76 16.48 14.40
N ARG A 140 -5.10 16.86 13.15
CA ARG A 140 -5.99 16.08 12.30
C ARG A 140 -5.40 14.73 11.89
N LEU A 141 -4.08 14.62 11.73
CA LEU A 141 -3.39 13.38 11.39
C LEU A 141 -3.13 12.48 12.61
N GLY A 142 -3.39 12.96 13.82
CA GLY A 142 -3.16 12.20 15.05
C GLY A 142 -1.71 12.22 15.53
N LEU A 143 -0.87 13.10 14.98
CA LEU A 143 0.53 13.29 15.39
C LEU A 143 0.61 14.17 16.64
N VAL A 144 0.00 13.70 17.71
CA VAL A 144 -0.07 14.38 19.01
C VAL A 144 0.33 13.41 20.12
N SER A 145 0.89 13.93 21.20
CA SER A 145 1.22 13.10 22.35
C SER A 145 -0.04 12.45 22.92
N PRO A 146 0.05 11.19 23.40
CA PRO A 146 -1.09 10.52 23.99
C PRO A 146 -1.58 11.29 25.22
N HIS A 147 -2.89 11.53 25.29
CA HIS A 147 -3.51 12.32 26.35
C HIS A 147 -3.27 11.73 27.75
N ARG A 148 -3.11 10.40 27.86
CA ARG A 148 -2.86 9.71 29.15
C ARG A 148 -1.52 8.99 29.10
N LYS A 149 -0.66 9.24 30.09
CA LYS A 149 0.67 8.60 30.19
C LYS A 149 0.62 7.07 30.21
N ARG A 150 -0.48 6.46 30.67
CA ARG A 150 -0.69 5.00 30.67
C ARG A 150 -0.58 4.37 29.28
N TRP A 151 -0.87 5.12 28.20
CA TRP A 151 -0.73 4.61 26.84
C TRP A 151 0.71 4.30 26.45
N TRP A 152 1.71 4.92 27.09
CA TRP A 152 3.10 4.54 26.90
C TRP A 152 3.39 3.13 27.39
N LEU A 153 2.84 2.75 28.56
CA LEU A 153 2.96 1.38 29.06
C LEU A 153 2.27 0.39 28.12
N VAL A 154 1.08 0.73 27.62
CA VAL A 154 0.35 -0.10 26.64
C VAL A 154 1.16 -0.25 25.35
N ALA A 155 1.80 0.82 24.87
CA ALA A 155 2.66 0.76 23.68
C ALA A 155 3.86 -0.19 23.89
N VAL A 156 4.55 -0.08 25.03
CA VAL A 156 5.69 -0.95 25.36
C VAL A 156 5.26 -2.41 25.50
N LEU A 157 4.16 -2.69 26.19
CA LEU A 157 3.62 -4.05 26.29
C LEU A 157 3.15 -4.57 24.93
N GLY A 158 2.55 -3.70 24.12
CA GLY A 158 2.11 -4.00 22.76
C GLY A 158 3.26 -4.46 21.87
N ILE A 159 4.43 -3.81 21.94
CA ILE A 159 5.64 -4.24 21.22
C ILE A 159 5.96 -5.71 21.53
N GLY A 160 5.98 -6.09 22.81
CA GLY A 160 6.23 -7.48 23.21
C GLY A 160 5.18 -8.46 22.67
N VAL A 161 3.90 -8.08 22.70
CA VAL A 161 2.81 -8.90 22.14
C VAL A 161 2.95 -9.06 20.62
N PHE A 162 3.21 -7.99 19.89
CA PHE A 162 3.36 -8.04 18.43
C PHE A 162 4.60 -8.84 18.00
N ILE A 163 5.70 -8.76 18.76
CA ILE A 163 6.87 -9.63 18.54
C ILE A 163 6.48 -11.10 18.74
N ALA A 164 5.75 -11.43 19.81
CA ALA A 164 5.29 -12.81 20.05
C ALA A 164 4.37 -13.33 18.93
N VAL A 165 3.46 -12.48 18.43
CA VAL A 165 2.60 -12.80 17.29
C VAL A 165 3.43 -13.02 16.02
N ALA A 166 4.44 -12.18 15.76
CA ALA A 166 5.31 -12.33 14.60
C ALA A 166 6.05 -13.68 14.62
N PHE A 167 6.63 -14.06 15.76
CA PHE A 167 7.27 -15.37 15.92
C PHE A 167 6.29 -16.54 15.76
N ALA A 168 5.05 -16.39 16.23
CA ALA A 168 4.03 -17.42 16.05
C ALA A 168 3.66 -17.59 14.56
N ILE A 169 3.52 -16.49 13.82
CA ILE A 169 3.25 -16.53 12.37
C ILE A 169 4.43 -17.19 11.63
N GLU A 170 5.68 -16.81 11.98
CA GLU A 170 6.88 -17.41 11.40
C GLU A 170 6.96 -18.93 11.68
N ALA A 171 6.64 -19.36 12.91
CA ALA A 171 6.62 -20.77 13.25
C ALA A 171 5.58 -21.55 12.43
N VAL A 172 4.39 -20.98 12.21
CA VAL A 172 3.37 -21.58 11.34
C VAL A 172 3.83 -21.61 9.88
N ALA A 173 4.42 -20.53 9.38
CA ALA A 173 4.92 -20.43 8.01
C ALA A 173 6.04 -21.46 7.72
N ASN A 174 6.93 -21.69 8.68
CA ASN A 174 7.98 -22.71 8.57
C ASN A 174 7.42 -24.14 8.43
N VAL A 175 6.20 -24.41 8.90
CA VAL A 175 5.55 -25.71 8.79
C VAL A 175 4.69 -25.80 7.53
N VAL A 176 3.88 -24.76 7.26
CA VAL A 176 2.90 -24.76 6.16
C VAL A 176 3.55 -24.49 4.81
N SER A 177 4.58 -23.64 4.76
CA SER A 177 5.25 -23.25 3.51
C SER A 177 6.75 -22.99 3.71
N PRO A 178 7.55 -24.03 3.98
CA PRO A 178 8.96 -23.88 4.33
C PRO A 178 9.81 -23.26 3.22
N SER A 179 9.53 -23.54 1.95
CA SER A 179 10.29 -22.99 0.82
C SER A 179 10.05 -21.49 0.64
N GLN A 180 8.80 -21.05 0.74
CA GLN A 180 8.42 -19.64 0.62
C GLN A 180 8.93 -18.86 1.83
N GLN A 181 8.80 -19.42 3.04
CA GLN A 181 9.37 -18.80 4.25
C GLN A 181 10.88 -18.64 4.15
N LYS A 182 11.59 -19.67 3.66
CA LYS A 182 13.04 -19.57 3.44
C LYS A 182 13.39 -18.45 2.45
N GLN A 183 12.66 -18.33 1.34
CA GLN A 183 12.86 -17.26 0.38
C GLN A 183 12.67 -15.88 1.01
N VAL A 184 11.60 -15.69 1.78
CA VAL A 184 11.34 -14.43 2.49
C VAL A 184 12.45 -14.12 3.48
N THR A 185 12.91 -15.10 4.26
CA THR A 185 14.02 -14.94 5.20
C THR A 185 15.31 -14.56 4.47
N ASP A 186 15.70 -15.29 3.44
CA ASP A 186 16.93 -15.04 2.67
C ASP A 186 16.94 -13.61 2.09
N VAL A 187 15.84 -13.18 1.47
CA VAL A 187 15.73 -11.83 0.91
C VAL A 187 15.73 -10.77 2.01
N THR A 188 14.95 -10.95 3.07
CA THR A 188 14.86 -10.01 4.19
C THR A 188 16.22 -9.83 4.87
N THR A 189 16.98 -10.92 5.09
CA THR A 189 18.32 -10.87 5.68
C THR A 189 19.28 -10.01 4.86
N VAL A 190 19.24 -10.13 3.53
CA VAL A 190 20.10 -9.30 2.65
C VAL A 190 19.63 -7.84 2.66
N LEU A 191 18.33 -7.62 2.43
CA LEU A 191 17.75 -6.27 2.33
C LEU A 191 17.99 -5.45 3.61
N PHE A 192 17.86 -6.06 4.78
CA PHE A 192 18.00 -5.37 6.06
C PHE A 192 19.35 -5.58 6.75
N SER A 193 20.37 -6.08 6.03
CA SER A 193 21.71 -6.33 6.60
C SER A 193 22.37 -5.09 7.24
N HIS A 194 22.06 -3.88 6.76
CA HIS A 194 22.51 -2.61 7.38
C HIS A 194 21.75 -2.22 8.66
N PHE A 195 20.67 -2.92 9.00
CA PHE A 195 19.76 -2.60 10.11
C PHE A 195 19.85 -3.63 11.25
N ASN A 196 21.03 -4.17 11.50
CA ASN A 196 21.27 -5.22 12.50
C ASN A 196 21.63 -4.72 13.91
N ASN A 197 21.61 -3.39 14.13
CA ASN A 197 21.86 -2.79 15.44
C ASN A 197 20.58 -2.20 16.06
N PRO A 198 20.47 -2.08 17.39
CA PRO A 198 19.25 -1.64 18.07
C PRO A 198 18.73 -0.28 17.59
N ALA A 199 19.61 0.68 17.31
CA ALA A 199 19.19 2.01 16.86
C ALA A 199 18.57 1.96 15.46
N ALA A 200 19.13 1.15 14.56
CA ALA A 200 18.60 0.96 13.21
C ALA A 200 17.25 0.22 13.22
N ILE A 201 17.06 -0.75 14.11
CA ILE A 201 15.78 -1.45 14.31
C ILE A 201 14.72 -0.48 14.81
N ILE A 202 15.05 0.35 15.80
CA ILE A 202 14.14 1.39 16.31
C ILE A 202 13.80 2.38 15.21
N PHE A 203 14.79 2.83 14.43
CA PHE A 203 14.58 3.72 13.30
C PHE A 203 13.57 3.12 12.29
N LEU A 204 13.77 1.86 11.89
CA LEU A 204 12.89 1.19 10.94
C LEU A 204 11.45 1.10 11.47
N GLY A 205 11.30 0.66 12.72
CA GLY A 205 9.99 0.53 13.36
C GLY A 205 9.27 1.87 13.52
N VAL A 206 9.98 2.93 13.92
CA VAL A 206 9.40 4.27 14.08
C VAL A 206 9.05 4.90 12.74
N LEU A 207 9.93 4.80 11.74
CA LEU A 207 9.69 5.35 10.41
C LEU A 207 8.42 4.74 9.80
N ALA A 208 8.35 3.41 9.75
CA ALA A 208 7.19 2.69 9.23
C ALA A 208 5.93 3.03 10.04
N ALA A 209 5.98 2.95 11.37
CA ALA A 209 4.83 3.24 12.22
C ALA A 209 4.29 4.67 12.04
N VAL A 210 5.17 5.68 11.96
CA VAL A 210 4.75 7.07 11.75
C VAL A 210 4.06 7.23 10.40
N VAL A 211 4.64 6.70 9.33
CA VAL A 211 4.07 6.85 7.98
C VAL A 211 2.75 6.10 7.85
N GLU A 212 2.71 4.84 8.29
CA GLU A 212 1.51 4.02 8.21
C GLU A 212 0.36 4.57 9.07
N GLU A 213 0.62 4.94 10.32
CA GLU A 213 -0.43 5.50 11.20
C GLU A 213 -0.93 6.85 10.66
N THR A 214 -0.04 7.68 10.12
CA THR A 214 -0.40 8.97 9.51
C THR A 214 -1.25 8.77 8.25
N LEU A 215 -0.90 7.80 7.40
CA LEU A 215 -1.64 7.50 6.19
C LEU A 215 -2.99 6.83 6.49
N PHE A 216 -2.96 5.70 7.20
CA PHE A 216 -4.14 4.87 7.37
C PHE A 216 -5.10 5.44 8.40
N ARG A 217 -4.63 5.72 9.63
CA ARG A 217 -5.53 6.22 10.69
C ARG A 217 -5.76 7.71 10.60
N GLY A 218 -4.70 8.46 10.27
CA GLY A 218 -4.77 9.89 10.06
C GLY A 218 -5.56 10.22 8.80
N ALA A 219 -5.02 9.96 7.61
CA ALA A 219 -5.59 10.46 6.37
C ALA A 219 -6.81 9.66 5.87
N LEU A 220 -6.70 8.35 5.74
CA LEU A 220 -7.65 7.49 5.02
C LEU A 220 -8.87 7.09 5.86
N LEU A 221 -8.68 6.60 7.09
CA LEU A 221 -9.74 6.04 7.94
C LEU A 221 -10.91 7.00 8.15
N PRO A 222 -10.73 8.30 8.44
CA PRO A 222 -11.86 9.21 8.62
C PRO A 222 -12.60 9.54 7.32
N ARG A 223 -12.07 9.14 6.15
CA ARG A 223 -12.68 9.36 4.84
C ARG A 223 -13.30 8.10 4.27
N PHE A 224 -12.65 6.95 4.43
CA PHE A 224 -13.08 5.68 3.83
C PHE A 224 -13.72 4.70 4.83
N GLY A 225 -13.65 5.01 6.12
CA GLY A 225 -14.11 4.11 7.17
C GLY A 225 -13.20 2.89 7.31
N ILE A 226 -13.54 2.04 8.28
CA ILE A 226 -12.66 0.95 8.71
C ILE A 226 -12.43 -0.10 7.62
N VAL A 227 -13.47 -0.51 6.91
CA VAL A 227 -13.39 -1.63 5.96
C VAL A 227 -12.39 -1.35 4.85
N ILE A 228 -12.51 -0.21 4.17
CA ILE A 228 -11.63 0.11 3.04
C ILE A 228 -10.23 0.43 3.50
N SER A 229 -10.07 1.17 4.60
CA SER A 229 -8.75 1.43 5.15
C SER A 229 -8.03 0.14 5.54
N SER A 230 -8.74 -0.84 6.09
CA SER A 230 -8.19 -2.18 6.38
C SER A 230 -7.82 -2.95 5.11
N VAL A 231 -8.64 -2.90 4.05
CA VAL A 231 -8.30 -3.53 2.76
C VAL A 231 -7.06 -2.91 2.13
N LEU A 232 -6.97 -1.57 2.11
CA LEU A 232 -5.79 -0.87 1.59
C LEU A 232 -4.53 -1.15 2.44
N PHE A 233 -4.68 -1.25 3.76
CA PHE A 233 -3.59 -1.62 4.66
C PHE A 233 -3.10 -3.04 4.38
N ALA A 234 -4.02 -4.00 4.28
CA ALA A 234 -3.69 -5.39 3.97
C ALA A 234 -3.06 -5.53 2.58
N ALA A 235 -3.52 -4.75 1.59
CA ALA A 235 -2.94 -4.73 0.26
C ALA A 235 -1.45 -4.35 0.28
N LEU A 236 -1.02 -3.41 1.13
CA LEU A 236 0.42 -3.07 1.27
C LEU A 236 1.28 -4.17 1.88
N HIS A 237 0.69 -5.31 2.28
CA HIS A 237 1.38 -6.41 2.94
C HIS A 237 1.24 -7.73 2.18
N THR A 238 0.63 -7.72 0.98
CA THR A 238 0.44 -8.94 0.18
C THR A 238 1.75 -9.55 -0.28
N GLN A 239 2.81 -8.74 -0.45
CA GLN A 239 4.14 -9.23 -0.79
C GLN A 239 4.68 -10.24 0.24
N TYR A 240 4.26 -10.12 1.51
CA TYR A 240 4.63 -11.07 2.57
C TYR A 240 3.56 -12.13 2.81
N ALA A 241 2.27 -11.78 2.63
CA ALA A 241 1.13 -12.59 3.07
C ALA A 241 0.68 -13.67 2.09
N LEU A 242 1.05 -13.59 0.80
CA LEU A 242 0.80 -14.68 -0.16
C LEU A 242 1.77 -15.87 0.01
N SER A 243 2.53 -15.91 1.11
CA SER A 243 3.44 -17.00 1.51
C SER A 243 2.73 -18.24 2.09
N PHE A 244 1.40 -18.30 2.03
CA PHE A 244 0.60 -19.47 2.42
C PHE A 244 -0.26 -20.03 1.27
N ALA A 245 -0.17 -19.44 0.07
CA ALA A 245 -0.99 -19.79 -1.10
C ALA A 245 -0.13 -20.35 -2.25
#